data_AF-A0A1L9TFU1-F1
#
_entry.id   AF-A0A1L9TFU1-F1
#
_cell.length_a   1.000
_cell.length_b   1.000
_cell.length_c   1.000
_cell.angle_alpha   90.00
_cell.angle_beta   90.00
_cell.angle_gamma   90.00
#
_symmetry.space_group_name_H-M   'P 1'
#
loop_
_entity.id
_entity.type
_entity.pdbx_description
1 polymer ?
#
loop_
_entity_poly.entity_id
_entity_poly.type
_entity_poly.pdbx_seq_one_letter_code
_entity_poly.pdbx_strand_id
1 'polypeptide(L)'
;MRFTHLALPAALLVGAASADTANCWGKALHPTTESLKYAIKKMDEIASAPSTFYPGGAREDPKWLWLPVNHCEEVACYKGAQVRWCNDDTEKFRWMPIQYVVDGVRVLLRECRAVHDGEIVAGGMLTHPDKWSITVQAEDACKGKK
;
A
#
# COMPACT_ATOMS: atom_id res chain seq x y z
N MET A 1 13.54 47.70 42.12
CA MET A 1 12.26 47.70 41.38
C MET A 1 12.22 46.45 40.50
N ARG A 2 11.06 45.77 40.46
CA ARG A 2 10.87 44.40 39.94
C ARG A 2 11.01 44.36 38.41
N PHE A 3 11.83 43.43 37.91
CA PHE A 3 11.84 43.03 36.50
C PHE A 3 10.80 41.91 36.31
N THR A 4 9.72 42.22 35.60
CA THR A 4 8.67 41.27 35.25
C THR A 4 9.07 40.56 33.97
N HIS A 5 9.58 39.33 34.06
CA HIS A 5 9.80 38.48 32.89
C HIS A 5 8.46 37.86 32.46
N LEU A 6 7.87 38.40 31.38
CA LEU A 6 6.80 37.77 30.63
C LEU A 6 7.39 36.58 29.85
N ALA A 7 7.29 35.38 30.41
CA ALA A 7 7.54 34.15 29.67
C ALA A 7 6.27 33.80 28.88
N LEU A 8 6.30 33.99 27.55
CA LEU A 8 5.33 33.39 26.64
C LEU A 8 5.59 31.88 26.57
N PRO A 9 4.61 31.00 26.82
CA PRO A 9 4.74 29.60 26.47
C PRO A 9 4.50 29.44 24.96
N ALA A 10 5.55 29.11 24.22
CA ALA A 10 5.43 28.62 22.85
C ALA A 10 4.80 27.21 22.91
N ALA A 11 3.49 27.14 22.66
CA ALA A 11 2.80 25.87 22.48
C ALA A 11 3.26 25.25 21.16
N LEU A 12 4.17 24.27 21.24
CA LEU A 12 4.54 23.42 20.12
C LEU A 12 3.35 22.49 19.81
N LEU A 13 2.64 22.80 18.72
CA LEU A 13 1.70 21.89 18.08
C LEU A 13 2.49 20.69 17.54
N VAL A 14 2.58 19.62 18.33
CA VAL A 14 3.01 18.31 17.82
C VAL A 14 1.86 17.79 16.96
N GLY A 15 1.88 18.11 15.67
CA GLY A 15 1.04 17.44 14.69
C GLY A 15 1.45 15.97 14.67
N ALA A 16 0.57 15.09 15.14
CA ALA A 16 0.73 13.66 14.96
C ALA A 16 0.65 13.35 13.45
N ALA A 17 1.80 13.42 12.77
CA ALA A 17 1.92 12.85 11.44
C ALA A 17 1.81 11.33 11.63
N SER A 18 0.64 10.76 11.34
CA SER A 18 0.52 9.32 11.10
C SER A 18 1.21 9.05 9.77
N ALA A 19 2.54 9.02 9.77
CA ALA A 19 3.33 8.76 8.59
C ALA A 19 3.37 7.25 8.37
N ASP A 20 2.87 6.81 7.21
CA ASP A 20 3.17 5.49 6.70
C ASP A 20 4.67 5.23 6.74
N THR A 21 5.05 4.01 7.13
CA THR A 21 6.45 3.59 7.14
C THR A 21 6.67 2.60 6.01
N ALA A 22 7.49 2.99 5.03
CA ALA A 22 7.94 2.14 3.94
C ALA A 22 9.21 1.37 4.35
N ASN A 23 9.16 0.05 4.26
CA ASN A 23 10.29 -0.85 4.47
C ASN A 23 10.66 -1.55 3.15
N CYS A 24 11.82 -1.21 2.61
CA CYS A 24 12.31 -1.67 1.32
C CYS A 24 13.19 -2.94 1.38
N TRP A 25 13.12 -3.72 2.46
CA TRP A 25 13.94 -4.94 2.60
C TRP A 25 13.54 -6.02 1.58
N GLY A 26 14.45 -6.98 1.35
CA GLY A 26 14.20 -8.14 0.48
C GLY A 26 14.35 -7.88 -1.02
N LYS A 27 15.38 -7.13 -1.46
CA LYS A 27 15.58 -6.71 -2.86
C LYS A 27 15.47 -7.82 -3.92
N ALA A 28 15.90 -9.06 -3.60
CA ALA A 28 15.81 -10.21 -4.51
C ALA A 28 14.38 -10.73 -4.73
N LEU A 29 13.43 -10.28 -3.90
CA LEU A 29 12.02 -10.61 -3.97
C LEU A 29 11.20 -9.43 -4.49
N HIS A 30 11.82 -8.46 -5.18
CA HIS A 30 11.11 -7.30 -5.72
C HIS A 30 10.79 -7.52 -7.20
N PRO A 31 9.56 -7.22 -7.66
CA PRO A 31 9.23 -7.30 -9.08
C PRO A 31 9.97 -6.21 -9.85
N THR A 32 10.10 -6.40 -11.16
CA THR A 32 10.59 -5.32 -12.03
C THR A 32 9.65 -4.11 -11.95
N THR A 33 10.20 -2.92 -12.10
CA THR A 33 9.37 -1.70 -12.11
C THR A 33 8.35 -1.68 -13.24
N GLU A 34 8.58 -2.39 -14.35
CA GLU A 34 7.61 -2.55 -15.42
C GLU A 34 6.42 -3.41 -15.00
N SER A 35 6.68 -4.56 -14.37
CA SER A 35 5.64 -5.42 -13.83
C SER A 35 4.81 -4.70 -12.77
N LEU A 36 5.46 -3.94 -11.88
CA LEU A 36 4.76 -3.17 -10.86
C LEU A 36 3.92 -2.03 -11.44
N LYS A 37 4.43 -1.29 -12.43
CA LYS A 37 3.64 -0.26 -13.14
C LYS A 37 2.44 -0.85 -13.85
N TYR A 38 2.58 -2.05 -14.41
CA TYR A 38 1.46 -2.76 -15.04
C TYR A 38 0.40 -3.13 -14.00
N ALA A 39 0.81 -3.67 -12.84
CA ALA A 39 -0.10 -3.98 -11.74
C ALA A 39 -0.84 -2.72 -11.27
N ILE A 40 -0.14 -1.60 -11.04
CA ILE A 40 -0.74 -0.30 -10.68
C ILE A 40 -1.79 0.11 -11.71
N LYS A 41 -1.47 0.07 -13.00
CA LYS A 41 -2.42 0.40 -14.08
C LYS A 41 -3.68 -0.46 -14.00
N LYS A 42 -3.54 -1.77 -13.76
CA LYS A 42 -4.69 -2.67 -13.64
C LYS A 42 -5.54 -2.38 -12.41
N MET A 43 -4.90 -2.10 -11.28
CA MET A 43 -5.62 -1.70 -10.08
C MET A 43 -6.34 -0.35 -10.26
N ASP A 44 -5.74 0.62 -10.98
CA ASP A 44 -6.39 1.89 -11.33
C ASP A 44 -7.61 1.68 -12.24
N GLU A 45 -7.52 0.78 -13.23
CA GLU A 45 -8.65 0.41 -14.10
C GLU A 45 -9.80 -0.17 -13.26
N ILE A 46 -9.50 -1.05 -12.29
CA ILE A 46 -10.48 -1.63 -11.36
C ILE A 46 -11.09 -0.55 -10.47
N ALA A 47 -10.27 0.32 -9.89
CA ALA A 47 -10.71 1.41 -9.02
C ALA A 47 -11.65 2.40 -9.76
N SER A 48 -11.37 2.66 -11.04
CA SER A 48 -12.11 3.62 -11.86
C SER A 48 -13.39 3.06 -12.47
N ALA A 49 -13.43 1.76 -12.77
CA ALA A 49 -14.55 1.11 -13.46
C ALA A 49 -14.92 -0.25 -12.83
N PRO A 50 -15.23 -0.30 -11.53
CA PRO A 50 -15.45 -1.53 -10.77
C PRO A 50 -16.55 -2.42 -11.36
N SER A 51 -17.63 -1.82 -11.89
CA SER A 51 -18.75 -2.52 -12.52
C SER A 51 -18.37 -3.28 -13.80
N THR A 52 -17.28 -2.90 -14.46
CA THR A 52 -16.78 -3.58 -15.67
C THR A 52 -15.99 -4.84 -15.33
N PHE A 53 -15.33 -4.86 -14.17
CA PHE A 53 -14.53 -6.00 -13.71
C PHE A 53 -15.34 -6.99 -12.86
N TYR A 54 -16.44 -6.54 -12.24
CA TYR A 54 -17.35 -7.37 -11.45
C TYR A 54 -18.80 -7.24 -11.94
N PRO A 55 -19.11 -7.80 -13.14
CA PRO A 55 -20.46 -7.73 -13.70
C PRO A 55 -21.43 -8.56 -12.86
N GLY A 56 -22.44 -7.92 -12.29
CA GLY A 56 -23.46 -8.59 -11.48
C GLY A 56 -23.78 -7.90 -10.16
N GLY A 57 -23.09 -6.79 -9.82
CA GLY A 57 -23.29 -6.13 -8.55
C GLY A 57 -22.97 -7.09 -7.42
N ALA A 58 -21.68 -7.39 -7.24
CA ALA A 58 -21.25 -8.01 -5.99
C ALA A 58 -21.86 -7.19 -4.85
N ARG A 59 -22.37 -7.87 -3.81
CA ARG A 59 -22.94 -7.26 -2.60
C ARG A 59 -22.01 -6.26 -1.90
N GLU A 60 -20.79 -6.11 -2.40
CA GLU A 60 -19.72 -5.26 -1.95
C GLU A 60 -19.24 -4.45 -3.17
N ASP A 61 -19.33 -3.12 -3.07
CA ASP A 61 -18.85 -2.20 -4.10
C ASP A 61 -17.35 -2.50 -4.35
N PRO A 62 -16.92 -2.90 -5.56
CA PRO A 62 -15.54 -3.33 -5.82
C PRO A 62 -14.51 -2.22 -5.63
N LYS A 63 -14.95 -0.98 -5.39
CA LYS A 63 -14.09 0.10 -4.91
C LYS A 63 -13.58 -0.12 -3.50
N TRP A 64 -14.28 -0.93 -2.70
CA TRP A 64 -13.99 -1.17 -1.30
C TRP A 64 -13.51 -2.61 -1.13
N LEU A 65 -12.38 -2.73 -0.45
CA LEU A 65 -11.85 -3.98 0.03
C LEU A 65 -12.30 -4.16 1.47
N TRP A 66 -12.63 -5.40 1.84
CA TRP A 66 -12.98 -5.78 3.20
C TRP A 66 -12.08 -6.89 3.69
N LEU A 67 -11.49 -6.74 4.87
CA LEU A 67 -10.73 -7.81 5.52
C LEU A 67 -11.21 -8.04 6.96
N PRO A 68 -11.36 -9.31 7.37
CA PRO A 68 -11.52 -9.65 8.77
C PRO A 68 -10.25 -9.33 9.57
N VAL A 69 -10.31 -9.49 10.89
CA VAL A 69 -9.16 -9.32 11.78
C VAL A 69 -8.01 -10.25 11.40
N ASN A 70 -6.78 -9.75 11.49
CA ASN A 70 -5.55 -10.51 11.25
C ASN A 70 -5.57 -11.32 9.93
N HIS A 71 -5.99 -10.69 8.84
CA HIS A 71 -6.14 -11.34 7.54
C HIS A 71 -5.44 -10.54 6.44
N CYS A 72 -4.97 -11.26 5.42
CA CYS A 72 -4.29 -10.69 4.26
C CYS A 72 -4.88 -11.26 2.98
N GLU A 73 -5.08 -10.41 1.99
CA GLU A 73 -5.59 -10.79 0.68
C GLU A 73 -4.65 -10.35 -0.45
N GLU A 74 -4.57 -11.16 -1.50
CA GLU A 74 -3.93 -10.79 -2.76
C GLU A 74 -4.86 -9.86 -3.55
N VAL A 75 -4.51 -8.58 -3.60
CA VAL A 75 -5.31 -7.55 -4.30
C VAL A 75 -4.94 -7.49 -5.78
N ALA A 76 -3.70 -7.82 -6.13
CA ALA A 76 -3.27 -7.89 -7.52
C ALA A 76 -2.16 -8.92 -7.72
N CYS A 77 -2.17 -9.59 -8.88
CA CYS A 77 -1.14 -10.53 -9.29
C CYS A 77 -1.01 -10.52 -10.81
N TYR A 78 -0.03 -9.77 -11.31
CA TYR A 78 0.16 -9.51 -12.74
C TYR A 78 1.63 -9.44 -13.11
N LYS A 79 2.01 -10.09 -14.23
CA LYS A 79 3.37 -10.05 -14.80
C LYS A 79 4.49 -10.29 -13.78
N GLY A 80 4.27 -11.15 -12.81
CA GLY A 80 5.26 -11.49 -11.78
C GLY A 80 5.29 -10.53 -10.58
N ALA A 81 4.45 -9.48 -10.55
CA ALA A 81 4.25 -8.64 -9.38
C ALA A 81 3.00 -9.08 -8.61
N GLN A 82 3.15 -9.26 -7.31
CA GLN A 82 2.07 -9.50 -6.37
C GLN A 82 1.92 -8.29 -5.45
N VAL A 83 0.67 -7.88 -5.22
CA VAL A 83 0.28 -6.86 -4.24
C VAL A 83 -0.66 -7.52 -3.25
N ARG A 84 -0.32 -7.43 -1.97
CA ARG A 84 -1.15 -7.91 -0.87
C ARG A 84 -1.53 -6.76 0.05
N TRP A 85 -2.75 -6.79 0.54
CA TRP A 85 -3.24 -5.89 1.58
C TRP A 85 -3.57 -6.72 2.82
N CYS A 86 -3.13 -6.26 3.98
CA CYS A 86 -3.37 -6.92 5.26
C CYS A 86 -4.08 -5.98 6.24
N ASN A 87 -5.03 -6.54 6.96
CA ASN A 87 -5.55 -5.97 8.19
C ASN A 87 -4.80 -6.62 9.36
N ASP A 88 -3.78 -5.92 9.86
CA ASP A 88 -2.93 -6.36 10.96
C ASP A 88 -3.60 -6.10 12.33
N ASP A 89 -4.79 -5.51 12.33
CA ASP A 89 -5.61 -5.34 13.53
C ASP A 89 -6.17 -6.70 13.98
N THR A 90 -5.94 -7.04 15.24
CA THR A 90 -6.41 -8.27 15.87
C THR A 90 -7.83 -8.14 16.45
N GLU A 91 -8.40 -6.94 16.48
CA GLU A 91 -9.67 -6.63 17.16
C GLU A 91 -10.76 -6.13 16.21
N LYS A 92 -10.39 -5.44 15.12
CA LYS A 92 -11.35 -4.78 14.22
C LYS A 92 -11.22 -5.26 12.78
N PHE A 93 -12.35 -5.51 12.13
CA PHE A 93 -12.39 -5.64 10.67
C PHE A 93 -12.05 -4.30 10.01
N ARG A 94 -11.65 -4.34 8.74
CA ARG A 94 -11.28 -3.13 8.00
C ARG A 94 -11.96 -3.06 6.64
N TRP A 95 -12.42 -1.85 6.33
CA TRP A 95 -12.85 -1.45 5.00
C TRP A 95 -11.87 -0.42 4.47
N MET A 96 -11.47 -0.54 3.20
CA MET A 96 -10.59 0.43 2.57
C MET A 96 -10.89 0.56 1.09
N PRO A 97 -10.94 1.78 0.53
CA PRO A 97 -10.94 1.96 -0.91
C PRO A 97 -9.68 1.33 -1.53
N ILE A 98 -9.84 0.57 -2.62
CA ILE A 98 -8.71 0.00 -3.37
C ILE A 98 -7.71 1.10 -3.78
N GLN A 99 -8.17 2.33 -4.01
CA GLN A 99 -7.31 3.47 -4.36
C GLN A 99 -6.23 3.73 -3.31
N TYR A 100 -6.51 3.55 -2.02
CA TYR A 100 -5.48 3.72 -0.97
C TYR A 100 -4.44 2.62 -1.02
N VAL A 101 -4.82 1.39 -1.41
CA VAL A 101 -3.85 0.33 -1.69
C VAL A 101 -2.98 0.72 -2.88
N VAL A 102 -3.57 1.22 -3.97
CA VAL A 102 -2.81 1.70 -5.14
C VAL A 102 -1.83 2.81 -4.77
N ASP A 103 -2.26 3.77 -3.96
CA ASP A 103 -1.41 4.87 -3.52
C ASP A 103 -0.24 4.37 -2.68
N GLY A 104 -0.47 3.42 -1.78
CA GLY A 104 0.60 2.76 -1.04
C GLY A 104 1.58 1.99 -1.94
N VAL A 105 1.08 1.30 -2.98
CA VAL A 105 1.94 0.66 -3.98
C VAL A 105 2.78 1.69 -4.73
N ARG A 106 2.24 2.87 -5.06
CA ARG A 106 3.00 3.97 -5.68
C ARG A 106 4.08 4.52 -4.76
N VAL A 107 3.84 4.59 -3.45
CA VAL A 107 4.87 4.92 -2.45
C VAL A 107 6.01 3.92 -2.54
N LEU A 108 5.72 2.62 -2.48
CA LEU A 108 6.75 1.57 -2.60
C LEU A 108 7.48 1.60 -3.95
N LEU A 109 6.77 1.84 -5.06
CA LEU A 109 7.40 2.02 -6.38
C LEU A 109 8.34 3.22 -6.42
N ARG A 110 8.07 4.30 -5.68
CA ARG A 110 8.91 5.51 -5.67
C ARG A 110 10.10 5.36 -4.72
N GLU A 111 9.84 4.88 -3.51
CA GLU A 111 10.79 4.93 -2.40
C GLU A 111 11.65 3.67 -2.30
N CYS A 112 11.15 2.53 -2.78
CA CYS A 112 11.83 1.24 -2.70
C CYS A 112 12.40 0.75 -4.03
N ARG A 113 12.90 1.67 -4.87
CA ARG A 113 13.58 1.32 -6.12
C ARG A 113 15.01 0.88 -5.85
N ALA A 114 15.43 -0.20 -6.49
CA ALA A 114 16.80 -0.65 -6.48
C ALA A 114 17.21 -1.19 -7.85
N VAL A 115 18.52 -1.27 -8.08
CA VAL A 115 19.07 -2.06 -9.19
C VAL A 115 19.45 -3.43 -8.63
N HIS A 116 18.98 -4.49 -9.27
CA HIS A 116 19.31 -5.88 -8.96
C HIS A 116 19.55 -6.63 -10.27
N ASP A 117 20.71 -7.27 -10.40
CA ASP A 117 21.13 -8.02 -11.59
C ASP A 117 20.96 -7.26 -12.92
N GLY A 118 21.21 -5.95 -12.91
CA GLY A 118 21.09 -5.08 -14.07
C GLY A 118 19.68 -4.58 -14.37
N GLU A 119 18.67 -5.04 -13.62
CA GLU A 119 17.28 -4.61 -13.74
C GLU A 119 16.89 -3.62 -12.65
N ILE A 120 15.95 -2.72 -12.97
CA ILE A 120 15.34 -1.84 -11.96
C ILE A 120 14.11 -2.52 -11.37
N VAL A 121 14.22 -2.87 -10.10
CA VAL A 121 13.17 -3.52 -9.30
C VAL A 121 12.59 -2.54 -8.28
N ALA A 122 11.37 -2.81 -7.81
CA ALA A 122 10.80 -2.08 -6.68
C ALA A 122 9.78 -2.94 -5.92
N GLY A 123 9.86 -2.94 -4.60
CA GLY A 123 8.99 -3.71 -3.72
C GLY A 123 9.32 -3.50 -2.25
N GLY A 124 8.56 -4.11 -1.37
CA GLY A 124 8.69 -3.93 0.08
C GLY A 124 7.35 -3.99 0.79
N MET A 125 7.33 -3.46 2.02
CA MET A 125 6.14 -3.41 2.86
C MET A 125 5.89 -1.97 3.31
N LEU A 126 4.67 -1.48 3.11
CA LEU A 126 4.17 -0.24 3.70
C LEU A 126 3.34 -0.61 4.93
N THR A 127 3.59 0.04 6.06
CA THR A 127 2.83 -0.15 7.30
C THR A 127 2.22 1.18 7.74
N HIS A 128 0.97 1.13 8.21
CA HIS A 128 0.25 2.30 8.70
C HIS A 128 -0.03 2.18 10.20
N PRO A 129 0.01 3.28 10.99
CA PRO A 129 -0.28 3.26 12.43
C PRO A 129 -1.64 2.66 12.80
N ASP A 130 -2.63 2.77 11.92
CA ASP A 130 -3.94 2.12 12.05
C ASP A 130 -3.91 0.59 11.81
N LYS A 131 -2.76 -0.09 11.96
CA LYS A 131 -2.64 -1.55 11.89
C LYS A 131 -3.14 -2.15 10.56
N TRP A 132 -2.66 -1.60 9.45
CA TRP A 132 -2.78 -2.25 8.16
C TRP A 132 -1.48 -2.14 7.40
N SER A 133 -1.28 -3.04 6.44
CA SER A 133 -0.07 -3.07 5.64
C SER A 133 -0.31 -3.44 4.19
N ILE A 134 0.60 -3.02 3.33
CA ILE A 134 0.63 -3.34 1.90
C ILE A 134 1.98 -3.94 1.59
N THR A 135 2.00 -5.12 0.98
CA THR A 135 3.24 -5.79 0.56
C THR A 135 3.29 -5.91 -0.95
N VAL A 136 4.43 -5.55 -1.52
CA VAL A 136 4.74 -5.68 -2.95
C VAL A 136 5.95 -6.58 -3.10
N GLN A 137 5.79 -7.70 -3.81
CA GLN A 137 6.85 -8.67 -4.03
C GLN A 137 6.76 -9.33 -5.41
N ALA A 138 7.88 -9.91 -5.84
CA ALA A 138 7.95 -10.78 -7.00
C ALA A 138 7.35 -12.13 -6.63
N GLU A 139 6.50 -12.66 -7.50
CA GLU A 139 5.83 -13.94 -7.28
C GLU A 139 5.73 -14.69 -8.61
N ASP A 140 6.28 -15.91 -8.65
CA ASP A 140 6.37 -16.72 -9.87
C ASP A 140 4.98 -17.07 -10.41
N ALA A 141 4.03 -17.33 -9.50
CA ALA A 141 2.64 -17.58 -9.84
C ALA A 141 1.97 -16.40 -10.59
N CYS A 142 2.53 -15.19 -10.51
CA CYS A 142 2.02 -14.01 -11.20
C CYS A 142 2.60 -13.82 -12.61
N LYS A 143 3.68 -14.52 -13.01
CA LYS A 143 4.41 -14.25 -14.28
C LYS A 143 3.55 -14.43 -15.53
N GLY A 144 2.60 -15.36 -15.53
CA GLY A 144 1.70 -15.63 -16.66
C GLY A 144 0.40 -14.82 -16.68
N LYS A 145 0.10 -14.05 -15.62
CA LYS A 145 -1.18 -13.35 -15.47
C LYS A 145 -1.15 -11.98 -16.17
N LYS A 146 -2.19 -11.68 -16.95
CA LYS A 146 -2.36 -10.46 -17.76
C LYS A 146 -3.52 -9.62 -17.26
#